data_AF-U7R3X8-F1
#
_entry.id   AF-U7R3X8-F1
#
_cell.length_a   1.000
_cell.length_b   1.000
_cell.length_c   1.000
_cell.angle_alpha   90.00
_cell.angle_beta   90.00
_cell.angle_gamma   90.00
#
_symmetry.space_group_name_H-M   'P 1'
#
loop_
_entity.id
_entity.type
_entity.pdbx_description
1 polymer ?
#
loop_
_entity_poly.entity_id
_entity_poly.type
_entity_poly.pdbx_seq_one_letter_code
_entity_poly.pdbx_strand_id
1 'polypeptide(L)'
;MKNGLRDWQLLEEQPATLGDNLLQGTALLSRYRPKKGQQVYQYQAVFLLDEKKTLIFTLSSQQAFTDAQRQWLDDCLKSFHF
;
A
#
# COMPACT_ATOMS: atom_id res chain seq x y z
N MET A 1 -7.56 -8.93 22.62
CA MET A 1 -6.70 -8.00 21.86
C MET A 1 -7.46 -7.57 20.62
N LYS A 2 -7.77 -6.28 20.46
CA LYS A 2 -8.26 -5.74 19.18
C LYS A 2 -7.09 -5.00 18.53
N ASN A 3 -6.07 -5.75 18.11
CA ASN A 3 -4.83 -5.18 17.59
C ASN A 3 -4.93 -4.97 16.08
N GLY A 4 -5.99 -4.30 15.63
CA GLY A 4 -6.25 -4.02 14.23
C GLY A 4 -6.76 -2.59 14.06
N LEU A 5 -6.50 -2.02 12.88
CA LEU A 5 -7.07 -0.72 12.52
C LEU A 5 -8.61 -0.83 12.57
N ARG A 6 -9.24 0.12 13.26
CA ARG A 6 -10.68 0.12 13.44
C ARG A 6 -11.40 0.21 12.09
N ASP A 7 -12.38 -0.66 11.90
CA ASP A 7 -13.17 -0.76 10.67
C ASP A 7 -12.29 -0.89 9.42
N TRP A 8 -11.14 -1.58 9.56
CA TRP A 8 -10.27 -1.86 8.43
C TRP A 8 -10.96 -2.77 7.43
N GLN A 9 -10.81 -2.43 6.16
CA GLN A 9 -11.38 -3.15 5.04
C GLN A 9 -10.39 -3.16 3.88
N LEU A 10 -10.07 -4.36 3.40
CA LEU A 10 -9.44 -4.54 2.09
C LEU A 10 -10.44 -4.19 0.99
N LEU A 11 -10.02 -3.35 0.05
CA LEU A 11 -10.80 -2.94 -1.10
C LEU A 11 -10.34 -3.68 -2.36
N GLU A 12 -9.02 -3.83 -2.52
CA GLU A 12 -8.40 -4.46 -3.68
C GLU A 12 -7.01 -5.00 -3.31
N GLU A 13 -6.62 -6.10 -3.95
CA GLU A 13 -5.30 -6.70 -3.87
C GLU A 13 -4.82 -7.00 -5.29
N GLN A 14 -3.59 -6.60 -5.62
CA GLN A 14 -3.01 -6.77 -6.94
C GLN A 14 -1.50 -7.04 -6.87
N PRO A 15 -0.89 -7.65 -7.90
CA PRO A 15 0.56 -7.76 -7.97
C PRO A 15 1.23 -6.39 -7.99
N ALA A 16 2.43 -6.29 -7.41
CA ALA A 16 3.30 -5.13 -7.49
C ALA A 16 4.72 -5.53 -7.86
N THR A 17 5.45 -4.60 -8.46
CA THR A 17 6.87 -4.78 -8.80
C THR A 17 7.66 -3.60 -8.27
N LEU A 18 8.81 -3.87 -7.66
CA LEU A 18 9.76 -2.85 -7.19
C LEU A 18 10.94 -2.75 -8.15
N GLY A 19 11.32 -1.52 -8.49
CA GLY A 19 12.36 -1.23 -9.48
C GLY A 19 12.01 -1.76 -10.87
N ASP A 20 13.04 -1.92 -11.70
CA ASP A 20 12.93 -2.63 -12.98
C ASP A 20 12.93 -4.16 -12.75
N ASN A 21 11.82 -4.69 -12.23
CA ASN A 21 11.64 -6.11 -11.90
C ASN A 21 12.60 -6.68 -10.84
N LEU A 22 13.09 -5.85 -9.91
CA LEU A 22 14.01 -6.30 -8.86
C LEU A 22 13.32 -7.25 -7.86
N LEU A 23 12.11 -6.91 -7.43
CA LEU A 23 11.31 -7.72 -6.52
C LEU A 23 9.85 -7.75 -6.95
N GLN A 24 9.24 -8.93 -6.82
CA GLN A 24 7.80 -9.12 -6.93
C GLN A 24 7.17 -9.01 -5.55
N GLY A 25 6.00 -8.40 -5.48
CA GLY A 25 5.28 -8.17 -4.24
C GLY A 25 3.79 -8.04 -4.46
N THR A 26 3.11 -7.53 -3.44
CA THR A 26 1.66 -7.36 -3.44
C THR A 26 1.31 -5.94 -3.06
N ALA A 27 0.42 -5.34 -3.84
CA ALA A 27 -0.20 -4.05 -3.58
C ALA A 27 -1.58 -4.26 -2.95
N LEU A 28 -1.87 -3.56 -1.85
CA LEU A 28 -3.13 -3.60 -1.13
C LEU A 28 -3.74 -2.20 -1.11
N LEU A 29 -4.96 -2.08 -1.62
CA LEU A 29 -5.80 -0.91 -1.38
C LEU A 29 -6.72 -1.22 -0.21
N SER A 30 -6.66 -0.42 0.84
CA SER A 30 -7.50 -0.59 2.01
C SER A 30 -8.06 0.73 2.51
N ARG A 31 -9.03 0.65 3.41
CA ARG A 31 -9.50 1.80 4.18
C ARG A 31 -9.76 1.44 5.63
N TYR A 32 -9.69 2.42 6.52
CA TYR A 32 -10.06 2.25 7.92
C TYR A 32 -10.54 3.58 8.53
N ARG A 33 -11.08 3.52 9.75
CA ARG A 33 -11.61 4.69 10.48
C ARG A 33 -10.89 4.91 11.79
N PRO A 34 -9.87 5.79 11.85
CA PRO A 34 -9.13 6.04 13.08
C PRO A 34 -9.99 6.65 14.18
N LYS A 35 -10.95 7.51 13.81
CA LYS A 35 -11.88 8.20 14.71
C LYS A 35 -13.26 8.33 14.06
N LYS A 36 -14.29 8.63 14.84
CA LYS A 36 -15.65 8.86 14.33
C LYS A 36 -15.63 10.00 13.31
N GLY A 37 -16.21 9.76 12.13
CA GLY A 37 -16.25 10.75 11.03
C GLY A 37 -14.96 10.88 10.22
N GLN A 38 -13.90 10.17 10.58
CA GLN A 38 -12.67 10.12 9.78
C GLN A 38 -12.60 8.82 8.99
N GLN A 39 -12.02 8.90 7.79
CA GLN A 39 -11.68 7.75 6.97
C GLN A 39 -10.30 7.97 6.37
N VAL A 40 -9.53 6.90 6.32
CA VAL A 40 -8.21 6.87 5.69
C VAL A 40 -8.25 5.77 4.64
N TYR A 41 -7.80 6.09 3.43
CA TYR A 41 -7.48 5.13 2.39
C TYR A 41 -5.98 4.96 2.35
N GLN A 42 -5.52 3.71 2.20
CA GLN A 42 -4.11 3.38 2.06
C GLN A 42 -3.90 2.54 0.81
N TYR A 43 -2.87 2.89 0.06
CA TYR A 43 -2.31 2.05 -1.00
C TYR A 43 -0.92 1.61 -0.56
N GLN A 44 -0.78 0.32 -0.28
CA GLN A 44 0.43 -0.25 0.31
C GLN A 44 1.04 -1.28 -0.63
N ALA A 45 2.31 -1.10 -1.02
CA ALA A 45 3.05 -2.10 -1.76
C ALA A 45 4.05 -2.79 -0.83
N VAL A 46 3.97 -4.12 -0.75
CA VAL A 46 4.70 -4.96 0.21
C VAL A 46 5.62 -5.90 -0.54
N PHE A 47 6.92 -5.84 -0.22
CA PHE A 47 7.97 -6.65 -0.84
C PHE A 47 8.79 -7.36 0.23
N LEU A 48 9.12 -8.63 0.01
CA LEU A 48 10.10 -9.33 0.83
C LEU A 48 11.50 -9.01 0.30
N LEU A 49 12.34 -8.41 1.14
CA LEU A 49 13.76 -8.21 0.82
C LEU A 49 14.55 -9.50 1.05
N ASP A 50 14.23 -10.21 2.14
CA ASP A 50 14.73 -11.54 2.49
C ASP A 50 13.75 -12.23 3.45
N GLU A 51 14.09 -13.42 3.96
CA GLU A 51 13.25 -14.20 4.87
C GLU A 51 12.86 -13.48 6.17
N LYS A 52 13.52 -12.37 6.51
CA LYS A 52 13.34 -11.65 7.78
C LYS A 52 12.96 -10.19 7.59
N LYS A 53 13.07 -9.65 6.38
CA LYS A 53 12.89 -8.22 6.10
C LYS A 53 11.81 -8.01 5.05
N THR A 54 10.93 -7.08 5.35
CA THR A 54 9.88 -6.61 4.44
C THR A 54 10.05 -5.12 4.22
N LEU A 55 10.00 -4.69 2.97
CA LEU A 55 9.92 -3.28 2.60
C LEU A 55 8.48 -2.96 2.24
N ILE A 56 7.94 -1.92 2.87
CA ILE A 56 6.55 -1.49 2.66
C ILE A 56 6.55 -0.02 2.26
N PHE A 57 6.00 0.26 1.09
CA PHE A 57 5.68 1.61 0.64
C PHE A 57 4.22 1.86 0.95
N THR A 58 3.89 3.03 1.49
CA THR A 58 2.50 3.37 1.84
C THR A 58 2.19 4.79 1.40
N LEU A 59 1.20 4.91 0.50
CA LEU A 59 0.52 6.17 0.22
C LEU A 59 -0.78 6.20 1.03
N SER A 60 -1.06 7.30 1.73
CA SER A 60 -2.27 7.45 2.55
C SER A 60 -2.98 8.76 2.25
N SER A 61 -4.31 8.73 2.24
CA SER A 61 -5.15 9.90 1.99
C SER A 61 -6.46 9.82 2.77
N GLN A 62 -7.10 10.96 3.03
CA GLN A 62 -8.47 11.01 3.58
C GLN A 62 -9.55 10.75 2.52
N GLN A 63 -9.17 10.75 1.24
CA GLN A 63 -10.04 10.51 0.10
C GLN A 63 -9.64 9.22 -0.63
N ALA A 64 -10.57 8.62 -1.36
CA ALA A 64 -10.27 7.47 -2.21
C ALA A 64 -9.29 7.90 -3.32
N PHE A 65 -8.36 7.01 -3.67
CA PHE A 65 -7.39 7.31 -4.71
C PHE A 65 -8.02 7.24 -6.10
N THR A 66 -7.70 8.23 -6.92
CA THR A 66 -7.90 8.15 -8.37
C THR A 66 -6.83 7.25 -9.00
N ASP A 67 -7.08 6.78 -10.22
CA ASP A 67 -6.11 5.94 -10.95
C ASP A 67 -4.77 6.65 -11.15
N ALA A 68 -4.78 7.97 -11.38
CA ALA A 68 -3.56 8.76 -11.49
C ALA A 68 -2.74 8.79 -10.19
N GLN A 69 -3.40 8.82 -9.03
CA GLN A 69 -2.71 8.78 -7.74
C GLN A 69 -2.14 7.39 -7.45
N ARG A 70 -2.82 6.32 -7.89
CA ARG A 70 -2.29 4.95 -7.80
C ARG A 70 -1.06 4.80 -8.69
N GLN A 71 -1.16 5.27 -9.95
CA GLN A 71 -0.06 5.26 -10.91
C GLN A 71 1.18 6.00 -10.40
N TRP A 72 0.99 7.11 -9.66
CA TRP A 72 2.11 7.82 -9.05
C TRP A 72 2.92 6.95 -8.09
N LEU A 73 2.25 6.13 -7.25
CA LEU A 73 2.97 5.19 -6.39
C LEU A 73 3.66 4.12 -7.24
N ASP A 74 2.98 3.58 -8.25
CA ASP A 74 3.57 2.56 -9.12
C ASP A 74 4.81 3.08 -9.86
N ASP A 75 4.82 4.34 -10.29
CA ASP A 75 5.99 4.98 -10.91
C ASP A 75 7.11 5.21 -9.90
N CYS A 76 6.77 5.60 -8.67
CA CYS A 76 7.74 5.70 -7.57
C CYS A 76 8.39 4.34 -7.29
N LEU A 77 7.60 3.26 -7.27
CA LEU A 77 8.10 1.90 -7.08
C LEU A 77 9.04 1.48 -8.21
N LYS A 78 8.71 1.78 -9.47
CA LYS A 78 9.56 1.49 -10.64
C LYS A 78 10.90 2.23 -10.61
N SER A 79 10.95 3.43 -10.05
CA SER A 79 12.19 4.21 -9.92
C SER A 79 13.14 3.73 -8.81
N PHE A 80 12.74 2.71 -8.03
CA PHE A 80 13.53 2.25 -6.91
C PHE A 80 14.81 1.54 -7.38
N HIS A 81 15.92 1.90 -6.74
CA HIS A 81 17.22 1.27 -6.86
C HIS A 81 17.80 1.03 -5.46
N PHE A 82 18.62 -0.01 -5.28
CA PHE A 82 19.26 -0.35 -4.00
C PHE A 82 20.43 0.58 -3.66
#